data_AF-A0A1B6IFM1-F1
#
_entry.id   AF-A0A1B6IFM1-F1
#
_cell.length_a   1.000
_cell.length_b   1.000
_cell.length_c   1.000
_cell.angle_alpha   90.00
_cell.angle_beta   90.00
_cell.angle_gamma   90.00
#
_symmetry.space_group_name_H-M   'P 1'
#
loop_
_entity.id
_entity.type
_entity.pdbx_description
1 polymer ?
#
loop_
_entity_poly.entity_id
_entity_poly.type
_entity_poly.pdbx_seq_one_letter_code
_entity_poly.pdbx_strand_id
1 'polypeptide(L)'
;MQEKDKKIEAADKSLLENAKLITSLRAEIELYQRSNTELKALNQVLKDEHQALQLAFTHLEAKLRKVQDENREIIDRLKQYKSKDAEKMNEENENFVRKKNAKMQKELEDAAKDMRGLSPDSFSLNNVGPVLLCASVPTKPSLKFDAHESEISAVRWSPVDHVVATGGADRRVRLWDVSKGNMASH
;
A
#
# COMPACT_ATOMS: atom_id res chain seq x y z
N MET A 1 -79.12 79.03 -16.62
CA MET A 1 -77.71 79.49 -16.60
C MET A 1 -76.98 78.79 -15.45
N GLN A 2 -77.36 79.05 -14.19
CA GLN A 2 -76.77 78.45 -12.98
C GLN A 2 -76.61 76.92 -12.95
N GLU A 3 -77.58 76.14 -13.46
CA GLU A 3 -77.45 74.68 -13.46
C GLU A 3 -76.40 74.17 -14.45
N LYS A 4 -76.18 74.88 -15.56
CA LYS A 4 -75.11 74.57 -16.51
C LYS A 4 -73.75 74.92 -15.90
N ASP A 5 -73.66 76.04 -15.20
CA ASP A 5 -72.42 76.48 -14.53
C ASP A 5 -71.99 75.48 -13.45
N LYS A 6 -72.92 74.97 -12.63
CA LYS A 6 -72.64 73.91 -11.65
C LYS A 6 -72.15 72.61 -12.28
N LYS A 7 -72.70 72.23 -13.44
CA LYS A 7 -72.25 71.02 -14.17
C LYS A 7 -70.84 71.20 -14.73
N ILE A 8 -70.51 72.40 -15.20
CA ILE A 8 -69.16 72.75 -15.66
C ILE A 8 -68.17 72.69 -14.49
N GLU A 9 -68.49 73.29 -13.34
CA GLU A 9 -67.62 73.23 -12.16
C GLU A 9 -67.37 71.80 -11.66
N ALA A 10 -68.38 70.92 -11.69
CA ALA A 10 -68.22 69.52 -11.32
C ALA A 10 -67.34 68.76 -12.32
N ALA A 11 -67.50 69.03 -13.62
CA ALA A 11 -66.66 68.46 -14.66
C ALA A 11 -65.21 68.92 -14.53
N ASP A 12 -64.96 70.20 -14.26
CA ASP A 12 -63.62 70.76 -14.07
C ASP A 12 -62.91 70.16 -12.86
N LYS A 13 -63.63 69.94 -11.74
CA LYS A 13 -63.08 69.25 -10.56
C LYS A 13 -62.68 67.82 -10.89
N SER A 14 -63.56 67.07 -11.56
CA SER A 14 -63.26 65.69 -11.98
C SER A 14 -62.09 65.64 -12.96
N LEU A 15 -62.01 66.60 -13.89
CA LEU A 15 -60.90 66.71 -14.83
C LEU A 15 -59.57 66.95 -14.09
N LEU A 16 -59.57 67.83 -13.08
CA LEU A 16 -58.38 68.13 -12.27
C LEU A 16 -57.92 66.93 -11.45
N GLU A 17 -58.85 66.18 -10.85
CA GLU A 17 -58.54 64.94 -10.13
C GLU A 17 -57.95 63.88 -11.05
N ASN A 18 -58.54 63.67 -12.23
CA ASN A 18 -58.02 62.77 -13.25
C ASN A 18 -56.63 63.20 -13.74
N ALA A 19 -56.38 64.50 -13.91
CA ALA A 19 -55.06 65.02 -14.28
C ALA A 19 -53.99 64.74 -13.20
N LYS A 20 -54.35 64.89 -11.92
CA LYS A 20 -53.48 64.53 -10.78
C LYS A 20 -53.21 63.01 -10.74
N LEU A 21 -54.22 62.19 -10.98
CA LEU A 21 -54.04 60.74 -11.03
C LEU A 21 -53.13 60.33 -12.20
N ILE A 22 -53.34 60.90 -13.39
CA ILE A 22 -52.49 60.64 -14.57
C ILE A 22 -51.04 61.01 -14.29
N THR A 23 -50.78 62.15 -13.66
CA THR A 23 -49.41 62.57 -13.32
C THR A 23 -48.77 61.63 -12.30
N SER A 24 -49.51 61.20 -11.27
CA SER A 24 -49.04 60.21 -10.29
C SER A 24 -48.71 58.86 -10.95
N LEU A 25 -49.62 58.32 -11.76
CA LEU A 25 -49.43 57.04 -12.44
C LEU A 25 -48.26 57.09 -13.43
N ARG A 26 -48.06 58.22 -14.12
CA ARG A 26 -46.89 58.41 -15.00
C ARG A 26 -45.58 58.37 -14.22
N ALA A 27 -45.52 59.02 -13.05
CA ALA A 27 -44.34 58.97 -12.20
C ALA A 27 -44.05 57.53 -11.70
N GLU A 28 -45.09 56.77 -11.36
CA GLU A 28 -44.96 55.38 -10.94
C GLU A 28 -44.46 54.48 -12.09
N ILE A 29 -44.99 54.67 -13.30
CA ILE A 29 -44.52 53.97 -14.51
C ILE A 29 -43.04 54.27 -14.76
N GLU A 30 -42.61 55.53 -14.66
CA GLU A 30 -41.19 55.89 -14.82
C GLU A 30 -40.30 55.23 -13.76
N LEU A 31 -40.75 55.14 -12.51
CA LEU A 31 -40.01 54.44 -11.45
C LEU A 31 -39.87 52.94 -11.76
N TYR A 32 -40.95 52.27 -12.16
CA TYR A 32 -40.88 50.86 -12.54
C TYR A 32 -40.01 50.63 -13.78
N GLN A 33 -40.02 51.57 -14.74
CA GLN A 33 -39.15 51.49 -15.92
C GLN A 33 -37.67 51.59 -15.52
N ARG A 34 -37.30 52.54 -14.64
CA ARG A 34 -35.93 52.67 -14.13
C ARG A 34 -35.50 51.40 -13.38
N SER A 35 -36.32 50.93 -12.45
CA SER A 35 -36.05 49.68 -11.72
C SER A 35 -35.86 48.48 -12.65
N ASN A 36 -36.69 48.36 -13.69
CA ASN A 36 -36.55 47.30 -14.69
C ASN A 36 -35.25 47.43 -15.50
N THR A 37 -34.82 48.65 -15.84
CA THR A 37 -33.53 48.84 -16.52
C THR A 37 -32.34 48.47 -15.63
N GLU A 38 -32.39 48.83 -14.34
CA GLU A 38 -31.35 48.46 -13.36
C GLU A 38 -31.28 46.94 -13.15
N LEU A 39 -32.44 46.29 -13.00
CA LEU A 39 -32.52 44.84 -12.85
C LEU A 39 -31.96 44.12 -14.07
N LYS A 40 -32.23 44.62 -15.29
CA LYS A 40 -31.66 44.05 -16.52
C LYS A 40 -30.14 44.20 -16.56
N ALA A 41 -29.61 45.36 -16.16
CA ALA A 41 -28.16 45.58 -16.10
C ALA A 41 -27.49 44.64 -15.08
N LEU A 42 -28.07 44.52 -13.88
CA LEU A 42 -27.58 43.60 -12.85
C LEU A 42 -27.61 42.14 -13.33
N ASN A 43 -28.69 41.73 -14.01
CA ASN A 43 -28.80 40.38 -14.56
C ASN A 43 -27.72 40.11 -15.62
N GLN A 44 -27.35 41.12 -16.42
CA GLN A 44 -26.28 40.99 -17.40
C GLN A 44 -24.92 40.82 -16.71
N VAL A 45 -24.61 41.65 -15.71
CA VAL A 45 -23.36 41.53 -14.94
C VAL A 45 -23.25 40.14 -14.31
N LEU A 46 -24.33 39.64 -13.71
CA LEU A 46 -24.33 38.32 -13.08
C LEU A 46 -24.08 37.19 -14.10
N LYS A 47 -24.58 37.32 -15.34
CA LYS A 47 -24.30 36.36 -16.42
C LYS A 47 -22.83 36.40 -16.82
N ASP A 48 -22.25 37.58 -16.95
CA ASP A 48 -20.84 37.75 -17.34
C ASP A 48 -19.91 37.19 -16.25
N GLU A 49 -20.21 37.45 -14.97
CA GLU A 49 -19.50 36.85 -13.83
C GLU A 49 -19.61 35.32 -13.82
N HIS A 50 -20.81 34.79 -14.08
CA HIS A 50 -21.02 33.35 -14.16
C HIS A 50 -20.19 32.72 -15.27
N GLN A 51 -20.14 33.34 -16.46
CA GLN A 51 -19.31 32.87 -17.56
C GLN A 51 -17.82 32.90 -17.22
N ALA A 52 -17.35 33.98 -16.57
CA ALA A 52 -15.96 34.08 -16.12
C ALA A 52 -15.60 32.96 -15.12
N LEU A 53 -16.50 32.66 -14.18
CA LEU A 53 -16.33 31.58 -13.22
C LEU A 53 -16.31 30.20 -13.89
N GLN A 54 -17.17 29.96 -14.88
CA GLN A 54 -17.16 28.71 -15.66
C GLN A 54 -15.82 28.52 -16.40
N LEU A 55 -15.30 29.56 -17.03
CA LEU A 55 -14.00 29.51 -17.71
C LEU A 55 -12.85 29.27 -16.71
N ALA A 56 -12.88 29.92 -15.55
CA ALA A 56 -11.89 29.68 -14.50
C ALA A 56 -11.95 28.24 -13.97
N PHE A 57 -13.16 27.69 -13.78
CA PHE A 57 -13.38 26.33 -13.34
C PHE A 57 -12.82 25.30 -14.33
N THR A 58 -13.18 25.41 -15.61
CA THR A 58 -12.68 24.52 -16.66
C THR A 58 -11.15 24.54 -16.77
N HIS A 59 -10.52 25.72 -16.60
CA HIS A 59 -9.07 25.84 -16.55
C HIS A 59 -8.44 25.13 -15.34
N LEU A 60 -9.05 25.26 -14.17
CA LEU A 60 -8.60 24.57 -12.95
C LEU A 60 -8.76 23.05 -13.06
N GLU A 61 -9.85 22.56 -13.64
CA GLU A 61 -10.05 21.13 -13.91
C GLU A 61 -8.96 20.59 -14.85
N ALA A 62 -8.61 21.33 -15.90
CA ALA A 62 -7.54 20.95 -16.82
C ALA A 62 -6.18 20.86 -16.09
N LYS A 63 -5.87 21.82 -15.20
CA LYS A 63 -4.66 21.78 -14.37
C LYS A 63 -4.65 20.58 -13.42
N LEU A 64 -5.77 20.30 -12.76
CA LEU A 64 -5.90 19.15 -11.87
C LEU A 64 -5.62 17.84 -12.63
N ARG A 65 -6.24 17.69 -13.80
CA ARG A 65 -6.04 16.51 -14.64
C ARG A 65 -4.57 16.34 -15.05
N LYS A 66 -3.90 17.43 -15.44
CA LYS A 66 -2.47 17.40 -15.79
C LYS A 66 -1.61 16.92 -14.61
N VAL A 67 -1.83 17.45 -13.41
CA VAL A 67 -1.09 17.03 -12.21
C VAL A 67 -1.38 15.56 -11.84
N GLN A 68 -2.62 15.11 -12.03
CA GLN A 68 -2.98 13.70 -11.82
C GLN A 68 -2.28 12.77 -12.81
N ASP A 69 -2.18 13.15 -14.07
CA ASP A 69 -1.48 12.39 -15.10
C ASP A 69 0.03 12.34 -14.81
N GLU A 70 0.65 13.47 -14.44
CA GLU A 70 2.06 13.53 -14.01
C GLU A 70 2.34 12.61 -12.80
N ASN A 71 1.47 12.63 -11.79
CA ASN A 71 1.59 11.74 -10.64
C ASN A 71 1.49 10.26 -11.03
N ARG A 72 0.57 9.91 -11.94
CA ARG A 72 0.43 8.54 -12.45
C ARG A 72 1.72 8.10 -13.16
N GLU A 73 2.27 8.95 -14.02
CA GLU A 73 3.53 8.65 -14.71
C GLU A 73 4.69 8.41 -13.72
N ILE A 74 4.81 9.23 -12.69
CA ILE A 74 5.87 9.08 -11.68
C ILE A 74 5.71 7.76 -10.94
N ILE A 75 4.50 7.41 -10.54
CA ILE A 75 4.19 6.13 -9.88
C ILE A 75 4.56 4.96 -10.79
N ASP A 76 4.21 5.01 -12.07
CA ASP A 76 4.48 3.92 -13.00
C ASP A 76 5.98 3.77 -13.27
N ARG A 77 6.72 4.89 -13.39
CA ARG A 77 8.20 4.84 -13.45
C ARG A 77 8.79 4.22 -12.19
N LEU A 78 8.32 4.62 -11.01
CA LEU A 78 8.79 4.06 -9.74
C LEU A 78 8.54 2.55 -9.65
N LYS A 79 7.34 2.09 -10.04
CA LYS A 79 7.01 0.66 -10.12
C LYS A 79 7.97 -0.08 -11.06
N GLN A 80 8.24 0.47 -12.25
CA GLN A 80 9.20 -0.13 -13.19
C GLN A 80 10.60 -0.23 -12.60
N TYR A 81 11.09 0.82 -11.94
CA TYR A 81 12.40 0.79 -11.27
C TYR A 81 12.45 -0.28 -10.18
N LYS A 82 11.41 -0.37 -9.35
CA LYS A 82 11.31 -1.38 -8.30
C LYS A 82 11.21 -2.81 -8.86
N SER A 83 10.48 -3.03 -9.95
CA SER A 83 10.42 -4.34 -10.63
C SER A 83 11.80 -4.76 -11.12
N LYS A 84 12.50 -3.86 -11.85
CA LYS A 84 13.85 -4.13 -12.35
C LYS A 84 14.85 -4.43 -11.23
N ASP A 85 14.74 -3.72 -10.12
CA ASP A 85 15.59 -3.95 -8.95
C ASP A 85 15.32 -5.33 -8.32
N ALA A 86 14.04 -5.68 -8.16
CA ALA A 86 13.64 -6.99 -7.67
C ALA A 86 14.08 -8.14 -8.60
N GLU A 87 13.96 -7.95 -9.92
CA GLU A 87 14.42 -8.91 -10.93
C GLU A 87 15.93 -9.19 -10.81
N LYS A 88 16.75 -8.15 -10.67
CA LYS A 88 18.19 -8.30 -10.46
C LYS A 88 18.51 -9.05 -9.17
N MET A 89 17.87 -8.67 -8.07
CA MET A 89 18.06 -9.36 -6.79
C MET A 89 17.65 -10.83 -6.86
N ASN A 90 16.56 -11.15 -7.56
CA ASN A 90 16.12 -12.53 -7.78
C ASN A 90 17.12 -13.30 -8.64
N GLU A 91 17.63 -12.71 -9.71
CA GLU A 91 18.64 -13.32 -10.58
C GLU A 91 19.93 -13.64 -9.81
N GLU A 92 20.40 -12.71 -8.97
CA GLU A 92 21.56 -12.92 -8.11
C GLU A 92 21.32 -14.04 -7.09
N ASN A 93 20.13 -14.08 -6.47
CA ASN A 93 19.74 -15.14 -5.54
C ASN A 93 19.68 -16.51 -6.23
N GLU A 94 19.07 -16.60 -7.41
CA GLU A 94 19.04 -17.84 -8.19
C GLU A 94 20.45 -18.31 -8.54
N ASN A 95 21.32 -17.40 -8.99
CA ASN A 95 22.71 -17.71 -9.30
C ASN A 95 23.49 -18.19 -8.07
N PHE A 96 23.27 -17.57 -6.91
CA PHE A 96 23.87 -17.98 -5.65
C PHE A 96 23.43 -19.38 -5.24
N VAL A 97 22.11 -19.65 -5.28
CA VAL A 97 21.54 -20.96 -4.96
C VAL A 97 22.04 -22.02 -5.94
N ARG A 98 22.07 -21.74 -7.24
CA ARG A 98 22.60 -22.65 -8.28
C ARG A 98 24.05 -23.02 -8.02
N LYS A 99 24.92 -22.03 -7.77
CA LYS A 99 26.35 -22.25 -7.47
C LYS A 99 26.52 -23.09 -6.21
N LYS A 100 25.76 -22.79 -5.15
CA LYS A 100 25.78 -23.55 -3.89
C LYS A 100 25.36 -25.00 -4.09
N ASN A 101 24.27 -25.24 -4.81
CA ASN A 101 23.76 -26.58 -5.10
C ASN A 101 24.74 -27.38 -5.96
N ALA A 102 25.34 -26.77 -6.99
CA ALA A 102 26.34 -27.42 -7.83
C ALA A 102 27.61 -27.79 -7.03
N LYS A 103 28.06 -26.92 -6.13
CA LYS A 103 29.20 -27.21 -5.24
C LYS A 103 28.88 -28.39 -4.32
N MET A 104 27.72 -28.38 -3.67
CA MET A 104 27.25 -29.49 -2.83
C MET A 104 27.17 -30.80 -3.61
N GLN A 105 26.60 -30.77 -4.82
CA GLN A 105 26.50 -31.93 -5.69
C GLN A 105 27.89 -32.49 -6.05
N LYS A 106 28.84 -31.63 -6.37
CA LYS A 106 30.23 -32.04 -6.66
C LYS A 106 30.89 -32.67 -5.42
N GLU A 107 30.73 -32.07 -4.25
CA GLU A 107 31.25 -32.63 -2.99
C GLU A 107 30.67 -34.02 -2.70
N LEU A 108 29.37 -34.22 -2.94
CA LEU A 108 28.72 -35.53 -2.82
C LEU A 108 29.28 -36.55 -3.83
N GLU A 109 29.49 -36.14 -5.08
CA GLU A 109 30.06 -37.01 -6.13
C GLU A 109 31.52 -37.39 -5.85
N ASP A 110 32.33 -36.45 -5.39
CA ASP A 110 33.73 -36.70 -5.04
C ASP A 110 33.82 -37.61 -3.80
N ALA A 111 32.98 -37.39 -2.78
CA ALA A 111 32.86 -38.32 -1.64
C ALA A 111 32.40 -39.73 -2.05
N ALA A 112 31.50 -39.84 -3.03
CA ALA A 112 31.07 -41.13 -3.57
C ALA A 112 32.19 -41.83 -4.38
N LYS A 113 33.06 -41.07 -5.06
CA LYS A 113 34.24 -41.61 -5.76
C LYS A 113 35.32 -42.07 -4.79
N ASP A 114 35.57 -41.34 -3.71
CA ASP A 114 36.56 -41.70 -2.67
C ASP A 114 36.23 -43.03 -1.97
N MET A 115 34.98 -43.49 -2.03
CA MET A 115 34.62 -44.82 -1.55
C MET A 115 35.26 -45.97 -2.38
N ARG A 116 35.81 -45.68 -3.57
CA ARG A 116 36.58 -46.63 -4.39
C ARG A 116 38.05 -46.73 -3.93
N GLY A 117 38.24 -47.05 -2.66
CA GLY A 117 39.57 -47.26 -2.06
C GLY A 117 39.65 -48.46 -1.11
N LEU A 118 38.51 -49.09 -0.79
CA LEU A 118 38.53 -50.36 -0.06
C LEU A 118 38.64 -51.49 -1.08
N SER A 119 39.89 -51.81 -1.45
CA SER A 119 40.19 -53.13 -1.98
C SER A 119 39.76 -54.17 -0.93
N PRO A 120 39.01 -55.23 -1.29
CA PRO A 120 38.66 -56.31 -0.37
C PRO A 120 39.88 -57.02 0.26
N ASP A 121 41.09 -56.78 -0.25
CA ASP A 121 42.25 -57.63 0.01
C ASP A 121 43.27 -57.09 1.03
N SER A 122 42.96 -56.03 1.80
CA SER A 122 43.93 -55.47 2.79
C SER A 122 43.62 -55.70 4.27
N PHE A 123 42.85 -56.76 4.61
CA PHE A 123 42.75 -57.21 6.00
C PHE A 123 42.91 -58.72 6.12
N SER A 124 44.11 -59.22 5.81
CA SER A 124 44.59 -60.48 6.41
C SER A 124 45.00 -60.23 7.86
N LEU A 125 44.01 -60.01 8.73
CA LEU A 125 44.15 -60.19 10.17
C LEU A 125 43.52 -61.53 10.50
N ASN A 126 44.38 -62.45 10.92
CA ASN A 126 44.06 -63.83 11.19
C ASN A 126 42.88 -63.96 12.18
N ASN A 127 41.87 -64.71 11.75
CA ASN A 127 40.99 -65.54 12.58
C ASN A 127 39.92 -64.88 13.49
N VAL A 128 39.33 -63.76 13.10
CA VAL A 128 37.98 -63.40 13.59
C VAL A 128 37.16 -62.93 12.39
N GLY A 129 36.00 -63.55 12.16
CA GLY A 129 35.11 -63.21 11.04
C GLY A 129 34.72 -61.73 11.04
N PRO A 130 34.15 -61.22 9.92
CA PRO A 130 33.85 -59.81 9.76
C PRO A 130 32.91 -59.35 10.88
N VAL A 131 33.43 -58.55 11.81
CA VAL A 131 32.61 -57.83 12.78
C VAL A 131 31.90 -56.73 12.00
N LEU A 132 30.74 -57.07 11.45
CA LEU A 132 29.76 -56.08 11.03
C LEU A 132 29.34 -55.33 12.29
N LEU A 133 29.90 -54.13 12.49
CA LEU A 133 29.31 -53.16 13.41
C LEU A 133 27.98 -52.71 12.79
N CYS A 134 26.92 -53.46 13.07
CA CYS A 134 25.55 -53.07 12.77
C CYS A 134 25.24 -51.80 13.58
N ALA A 135 25.38 -50.64 12.96
CA ALA A 135 24.79 -49.42 13.48
C ALA A 135 23.27 -49.51 13.33
N SER A 136 22.62 -50.01 14.37
CA SER A 136 21.16 -49.99 14.52
C SER A 136 20.72 -48.56 14.82
N VAL A 137 19.80 -48.01 14.02
CA VAL A 137 19.18 -46.71 14.32
C VAL A 137 18.32 -46.89 15.58
N PRO A 138 18.60 -46.15 16.67
CA PRO A 138 17.83 -46.28 17.90
C PRO A 138 16.37 -45.93 17.66
N THR A 139 15.46 -46.88 17.92
CA THR A 139 14.01 -46.69 17.73
C THR A 139 13.34 -45.99 18.90
N LYS A 140 14.07 -45.75 20.01
CA LYS A 140 13.57 -45.06 21.21
C LYS A 140 14.48 -43.87 21.54
N PRO A 141 13.92 -42.67 21.79
CA PRO A 141 14.72 -41.51 22.18
C PRO A 141 15.34 -41.76 23.56
N SER A 142 16.65 -41.59 23.66
CA SER A 142 17.39 -41.76 24.92
C SER A 142 17.17 -40.58 25.88
N LEU A 143 16.96 -39.37 25.34
CA LEU A 143 16.77 -38.14 26.09
C LEU A 143 15.70 -37.27 25.42
N LYS A 144 14.84 -36.63 26.23
CA LYS A 144 13.82 -35.67 25.78
C LYS A 144 13.95 -34.40 26.62
N PHE A 145 14.01 -33.26 25.94
CA PHE A 145 14.10 -31.93 26.58
C PHE A 145 12.96 -31.05 26.09
N ASP A 146 12.20 -30.47 27.02
CA ASP A 146 11.20 -29.44 26.71
C ASP A 146 11.92 -28.09 26.69
N ALA A 147 12.43 -27.73 25.51
CA ALA A 147 13.41 -26.67 25.39
C ALA A 147 12.82 -25.25 25.43
N HIS A 148 11.65 -25.03 24.80
CA HIS A 148 11.04 -23.72 24.66
C HIS A 148 9.50 -23.84 24.74
N GLU A 149 8.84 -22.80 25.26
CA GLU A 149 7.37 -22.73 25.36
C GLU A 149 6.70 -22.37 24.02
N SER A 150 7.50 -22.03 23.02
CA SER A 150 7.09 -21.67 21.66
C SER A 150 7.85 -22.50 20.62
N GLU A 151 7.51 -22.33 19.35
CA GLU A 151 8.19 -22.99 18.24
C GLU A 151 9.71 -22.80 18.26
N ILE A 152 10.43 -23.90 18.03
CA ILE A 152 11.89 -23.93 17.94
C ILE A 152 12.27 -23.61 16.50
N SER A 153 13.10 -22.59 16.32
CA SER A 153 13.54 -22.12 15.00
C SER A 153 14.90 -22.68 14.59
N ALA A 154 15.74 -23.06 15.56
CA ALA A 154 17.08 -23.58 15.29
C ALA A 154 17.54 -24.59 16.35
N VAL A 155 18.21 -25.65 15.90
CA VAL A 155 18.90 -26.63 16.74
C VAL A 155 20.27 -26.92 16.12
N ARG A 156 21.33 -26.90 16.94
CA ARG A 156 22.69 -27.23 16.49
C ARG A 156 23.48 -27.96 17.57
N TRP A 157 24.13 -29.05 17.18
CA TRP A 157 25.13 -29.73 17.98
C TRP A 157 26.47 -29.01 17.92
N SER A 158 27.17 -28.93 19.06
CA SER A 158 28.58 -28.56 19.06
C SER A 158 29.41 -29.66 18.39
N PRO A 159 30.36 -29.32 17.51
CA PRO A 159 31.20 -30.30 16.82
C PRO A 159 32.36 -30.83 17.68
N VAL A 160 32.58 -30.24 18.86
CA VAL A 160 33.71 -30.56 19.76
C VAL A 160 33.23 -30.99 21.14
N ASP A 161 32.19 -30.33 21.66
CA ASP A 161 31.64 -30.62 22.98
C ASP A 161 30.31 -31.38 22.88
N HIS A 162 29.96 -32.14 23.90
CA HIS A 162 28.67 -32.84 23.99
C HIS A 162 27.52 -31.87 24.34
N VAL A 163 27.47 -30.70 23.72
CA VAL A 163 26.48 -29.65 24.00
C VAL A 163 25.58 -29.41 22.80
N VAL A 164 24.29 -29.20 23.05
CA VAL A 164 23.28 -28.83 22.06
C VAL A 164 22.79 -27.42 22.33
N ALA A 165 22.76 -26.59 21.30
CA ALA A 165 22.12 -25.27 21.35
C ALA A 165 20.74 -25.32 20.70
N THR A 166 19.74 -24.76 21.38
CA THR A 166 18.37 -24.58 20.86
C THR A 166 17.97 -23.11 20.92
N GLY A 167 17.34 -22.61 19.86
CA GLY A 167 16.81 -21.24 19.79
C GLY A 167 15.33 -21.21 19.41
N GLY A 168 14.52 -20.53 20.23
CA GLY A 168 13.06 -20.47 20.10
C GLY A 168 12.51 -19.08 19.76
N ALA A 169 11.26 -19.05 19.30
CA ALA A 169 10.51 -17.81 19.08
C ALA A 169 10.22 -17.02 20.40
N ASP A 170 10.44 -17.66 21.55
CA ASP A 170 10.47 -17.09 22.90
C ASP A 170 11.67 -16.15 23.14
N ARG A 171 12.48 -15.92 22.10
CA ARG A 171 13.66 -15.05 22.07
C ARG A 171 14.74 -15.47 23.06
N ARG A 172 14.79 -16.77 23.40
CA ARG A 172 15.83 -17.34 24.26
C ARG A 172 16.64 -18.38 23.50
N VAL A 173 17.91 -18.49 23.87
CA VAL A 173 18.82 -19.56 23.43
C VAL A 173 19.19 -20.36 24.67
N ARG A 174 19.04 -21.69 24.60
CA ARG A 174 19.39 -22.60 25.69
C ARG A 174 20.48 -23.56 25.24
N LEU A 175 21.39 -23.88 26.16
CA LEU A 175 22.48 -24.83 25.97
C LEU A 175 22.23 -26.06 26.85
N TRP A 176 22.34 -27.24 26.25
CA TRP A 176 22.08 -28.52 26.89
C TRP A 176 23.35 -29.35 26.84
N ASP A 177 23.96 -29.62 27.99
CA ASP A 177 25.08 -30.56 28.09
C ASP A 177 24.54 -31.99 28.16
N VAL A 178 24.86 -32.78 27.14
CA VAL A 178 24.39 -34.15 26.93
C VAL A 178 25.35 -35.17 27.55
N SER A 179 26.53 -34.75 28.01
CA SER A 179 27.47 -35.61 28.75
C SER A 179 26.97 -35.96 30.15
N LYS A 180 26.17 -35.08 30.74
CA LYS A 180 25.52 -35.27 32.02
C LYS A 180 24.06 -35.56 31.73
N GLY A 181 23.65 -36.81 31.88
CA GLY A 181 22.24 -37.21 31.80
C GLY A 181 21.35 -36.60 32.89
N ASN A 182 21.71 -35.45 33.46
CA ASN A 182 20.90 -34.73 34.42
C ASN A 182 21.23 -33.22 34.46
N MET A 183 20.16 -32.47 34.66
CA MET A 183 19.98 -31.02 34.56
C MET A 183 21.15 -30.14 35.01
N ALA A 184 21.45 -29.12 34.19
CA ALA A 184 21.95 -27.84 34.68
C ALA A 184 21.26 -26.71 33.91
N SER A 185 20.22 -26.13 34.51
CA SER A 185 19.71 -24.81 34.15
C SER A 185 20.64 -23.75 34.73
N HIS A 186 21.18 -22.89 33.87
CA HIS A 186 21.73 -21.60 34.26
C HIS A 186 21.10 -20.50 33.40
#